data_AF-A0A2T0B4Q9-F1
#
_entry.id   AF-A0A2T0B4Q9-F1
#
_cell.length_a   1.000
_cell.length_b   1.000
_cell.length_c   1.000
_cell.angle_alpha   90.00
_cell.angle_beta   90.00
_cell.angle_gamma   90.00
#
_symmetry.space_group_name_H-M   'P 1'
#
loop_
_entity.id
_entity.type
_entity.pdbx_description
1 polymer ?
#
loop_
_entity_poly.entity_id
_entity_poly.type
_entity_poly.pdbx_seq_one_letter_code
_entity_poly.pdbx_strand_id
1 'polypeptide(L)' 'MSLQYKFPENFWWGSATSGPQSEGRFNKKHDSVFDHWFDIEPDAFFDK' A
#
# COMPACT_ATOMS: atom_id res chain seq x y z
N MET A 1 0.08 -20.65 31.58
CA MET A 1 0.38 -19.26 31.96
C MET A 1 0.08 -18.38 30.76
N SER A 2 -0.80 -17.39 30.88
CA SER A 2 -1.07 -16.44 29.79
C SER A 2 -0.09 -15.27 29.88
N LEU A 3 0.64 -15.00 28.80
CA LEU A 3 1.50 -13.82 28.73
C LEU A 3 0.62 -12.59 28.45
N GLN A 4 0.75 -11.54 29.27
CA GLN A 4 0.03 -10.27 29.08
C GLN A 4 0.99 -9.24 28.47
N TYR A 5 0.74 -8.85 27.22
CA TYR A 5 1.48 -7.78 26.56
C TYR A 5 0.84 -6.43 26.92
N LYS A 6 1.61 -5.55 27.57
CA LYS A 6 1.18 -4.18 27.93
C LYS A 6 1.97 -3.17 27.11
N PHE A 7 1.26 -2.18 26.57
CA PHE A 7 1.85 -1.07 25.84
C PHE A 7 1.97 0.16 26.76
N PRO A 8 2.96 1.05 26.55
CA PRO A 8 3.10 2.29 27.30
C PRO A 8 1.85 3.18 27.24
N GLU A 9 1.70 4.06 28.22
CA GLU A 9 0.70 5.13 28.17
C GLU A 9 0.96 6.01 26.93
N ASN A 10 -0.11 6.33 26.18
CA ASN A 10 -0.06 7.06 24.90
C ASN A 10 0.63 6.32 23.75
N PHE A 11 0.60 4.99 23.74
CA PHE A 11 1.07 4.22 22.59
C PHE A 11 0.20 4.51 21.34
N TRP A 12 0.86 4.84 20.23
CA TRP A 12 0.19 5.22 19.00
C TRP A 12 -0.22 3.97 18.22
N TRP A 13 -1.52 3.81 18.06
CA TRP A 13 -2.11 2.82 17.16
C TRP A 13 -2.63 3.53 15.93
N GLY A 14 -2.12 3.15 14.77
CA GLY A 14 -2.50 3.76 13.51
C GLY A 14 -2.43 2.78 12.36
N SER A 15 -2.79 3.29 11.19
CA SER A 15 -2.73 2.60 9.92
C SER A 15 -1.84 3.38 8.95
N ALA A 16 -1.26 2.69 7.97
CA ALA A 16 -0.49 3.31 6.91
C ALA A 16 -0.99 2.84 5.53
N THR A 17 -1.04 3.77 4.58
CA THR A 17 -1.29 3.52 3.15
C THR A 17 -0.45 4.50 2.34
N SER A 18 -0.32 4.26 1.03
CA SER A 18 0.28 5.21 0.09
C SER A 18 -0.70 5.57 -1.02
N GLY A 19 -0.63 6.80 -1.52
CA GLY A 19 -1.50 7.30 -2.58
C GLY A 19 -1.59 6.36 -3.79
N PRO A 20 -0.46 5.93 -4.40
CA PRO A 20 -0.49 5.01 -5.54
C PRO A 20 -1.23 3.69 -5.28
N GLN A 21 -1.27 3.21 -4.03
CA GLN A 21 -1.93 1.96 -3.67
C GLN A 21 -3.43 2.11 -3.38
N SER A 22 -3.93 3.34 -3.16
CA SER A 22 -5.32 3.56 -2.72
C SER A 22 -6.14 4.52 -3.59
N GLU A 23 -5.50 5.48 -4.27
CA GLU A 23 -6.19 6.55 -4.99
C GLU A 23 -6.75 6.10 -6.36
N GLY A 24 -6.13 5.07 -6.95
CA GLY A 24 -6.30 4.76 -8.36
C GLY A 24 -5.60 5.78 -9.27
N ARG A 25 -5.74 5.61 -10.58
CA ARG A 25 -5.07 6.46 -11.59
C ARG A 25 -6.00 7.40 -12.36
N PHE A 26 -7.24 7.57 -11.89
CA PHE A 26 -8.26 8.38 -12.57
C PHE A 26 -7.89 9.87 -12.55
N ASN A 27 -7.90 10.53 -13.71
CA ASN A 27 -7.52 11.94 -13.88
C ASN A 27 -6.10 12.27 -13.38
N LYS A 28 -5.22 11.28 -13.30
CA LYS A 28 -3.81 11.48 -12.97
C LYS A 28 -3.09 12.05 -14.19
N LYS A 29 -2.44 13.21 -14.03
CA LYS A 29 -1.82 13.94 -15.15
C LYS A 29 -0.59 13.24 -15.73
N HIS A 30 0.15 12.52 -14.88
CA HIS A 30 1.40 11.87 -15.24
C HIS A 30 1.46 10.48 -14.64
N ASP A 31 1.96 9.54 -15.44
CA ASP A 31 2.18 8.17 -15.01
C ASP A 31 3.44 8.08 -14.16
N SER A 32 3.34 7.29 -13.09
CA SER A 32 4.51 6.84 -12.34
C SER A 32 5.14 5.64 -13.04
N VAL A 33 6.34 5.25 -12.59
CA VAL A 33 7.02 4.05 -13.09
C VAL A 33 6.18 2.78 -12.96
N PHE A 34 5.36 2.66 -11.91
CA PHE A 34 4.49 1.50 -11.71
C PHE A 34 3.26 1.51 -12.62
N ASP A 35 2.72 2.69 -12.94
CA ASP A 35 1.62 2.80 -13.91
C ASP A 35 2.12 2.34 -15.29
N HIS A 36 3.28 2.87 -15.71
CA HIS A 36 3.89 2.50 -16.99
C HIS A 36 4.25 1.01 -17.06
N TRP A 37 4.81 0.45 -15.98
CA TRP A 37 5.16 -0.97 -15.94
C TRP A 37 3.93 -1.87 -16.06
N PHE A 38 2.85 -1.56 -15.34
CA PHE A 38 1.60 -2.32 -15.45
C PHE A 38 1.01 -2.26 -16.86
N ASP A 39 1.12 -1.12 -17.56
CA ASP A 39 0.60 -0.98 -18.92
C ASP A 39 1.37 -1.82 -19.95
N ILE A 40 2.68 -2.00 -19.77
CA ILE A 40 3.52 -2.77 -20.69
C ILE A 40 3.64 -4.25 -20.33
N GLU A 41 3.49 -4.60 -19.04
CA GLU A 41 3.67 -5.96 -18.52
C GLU A 41 2.70 -6.25 -17.36
N PRO A 42 1.39 -6.32 -17.61
CA PRO A 42 0.40 -6.55 -16.55
C PRO A 42 0.54 -7.92 -15.89
N ASP A 43 1.02 -8.92 -16.65
CA ASP A 43 1.22 -10.28 -16.17
C ASP A 43 2.27 -10.39 -15.05
N ALA A 44 3.19 -9.43 -14.94
CA ALA A 44 4.18 -9.39 -13.85
C ALA A 44 3.57 -9.10 -12.47
N PHE A 45 2.30 -8.67 -12.42
CA PHE A 45 1.61 -8.27 -11.19
C PHE A 45 0.65 -9.35 -10.66
N PHE A 46 0.56 -10.51 -11.32
CA PHE A 46 -0.32 -11.60 -10.92
C PHE A 46 0.43 -12.93 -10.90
N ASP A 47 0.43 -13.62 -9.76
CA ASP A 47 0.82 -15.02 -9.72
C ASP A 47 -0.28 -15.86 -10.39
N LYS A 48 0.04 -16.45 -11.55
CA LYS A 48 -0.84 -17.31 -12.35
C LYS A 48 -0.77 -18.77 -11.92
#